data_AF-A0A3E0R116-F1
#
_entry.id   AF-A0A3E0R116-F1
#
_cell.length_a   1.000
_cell.length_b   1.000
_cell.length_c   1.000
_cell.angle_alpha   90.00
_cell.angle_beta   90.00
_cell.angle_gamma   90.00
#
_symmetry.space_group_name_H-M   'P 1'
#
loop_
_entity.id
_entity.type
_entity.pdbx_description
1 polymer ?
#
loop_
_entity_poly.entity_id
_entity_poly.type
_entity_poly.pdbx_seq_one_letter_code
_entity_poly.pdbx_strand_id
1 'polypeptide(L)'
;MASIIKTSIDLTKIPKDKIIDGKKGKYLPITITLNDELDQFGNQGPVIVSQSKEEREGKVDKVYLGNVQVVWSNGENVPAAPRDGGPAPVQQAATPVAADDDLPF
;
A
#
# COMPACT_ATOMS: atom_id res chain seq x y z
N MET A 1 1.79 9.60 -13.79
CA MET A 1 1.36 8.51 -12.90
C MET A 1 0.80 9.08 -11.62
N ALA A 2 -0.51 8.95 -11.42
CA ALA A 2 -1.18 9.46 -10.23
C ALA A 2 -2.45 8.64 -9.97
N SER A 3 -2.72 8.42 -8.69
CA SER A 3 -3.96 7.82 -8.21
C SER A 3 -4.56 8.71 -7.14
N ILE A 4 -5.88 8.86 -7.17
CA ILE A 4 -6.63 9.50 -6.10
C ILE A 4 -7.19 8.38 -5.24
N ILE A 5 -6.81 8.38 -3.97
CA ILE A 5 -7.29 7.42 -2.99
C ILE A 5 -8.19 8.12 -1.98
N LYS A 6 -9.26 7.44 -1.59
CA LYS A 6 -10.19 7.88 -0.56
C LYS A 6 -10.16 6.87 0.58
N THR A 7 -10.15 7.36 1.81
CA THR A 7 -10.30 6.53 3.00
C THR A 7 -11.05 7.29 4.09
N SER A 8 -11.60 6.55 5.04
CA SER A 8 -12.16 7.08 6.28
C SER A 8 -11.62 6.22 7.41
N ILE A 9 -11.24 6.88 8.51
CA ILE A 9 -10.67 6.21 9.68
C ILE A 9 -11.61 6.33 10.88
N ASP A 10 -11.69 5.26 11.65
CA ASP A 10 -12.41 5.19 12.90
C ASP A 10 -11.58 5.86 14.01
N LEU A 11 -12.00 7.07 14.39
CA LEU A 11 -11.33 7.86 15.41
C LEU A 11 -11.39 7.23 16.81
N THR A 12 -12.36 6.33 17.06
CA THR A 12 -12.52 5.67 18.36
C THR A 12 -11.48 4.57 18.59
N LYS A 13 -10.90 4.04 17.51
CA LYS A 13 -9.90 2.97 17.53
C LYS A 13 -8.45 3.49 17.54
N ILE A 14 -8.26 4.80 17.65
CA ILE A 14 -6.92 5.39 17.64
C ILE A 14 -6.21 5.07 18.97
N PRO A 15 -5.08 4.32 18.95
CA PRO A 15 -4.28 4.06 20.13
C PRO A 15 -3.49 5.33 20.49
N LYS A 16 -3.85 5.95 21.62
CA LYS A 16 -3.27 7.23 22.05
C LYS A 16 -1.78 7.12 22.38
N ASP A 17 -1.31 5.93 22.74
CA ASP A 17 0.08 5.59 23.03
C ASP A 17 0.98 5.61 21.79
N LYS A 18 0.44 5.39 20.60
CA LYS A 18 1.20 5.43 19.33
C LYS A 18 1.24 6.81 18.68
N ILE A 19 0.63 7.81 19.31
CA ILE A 19 0.66 9.18 18.82
C ILE A 19 2.04 9.77 19.14
N ILE A 20 2.70 10.25 18.09
CA ILE A 20 4.01 10.90 18.17
C ILE A 20 3.80 12.41 18.32
N ASP A 21 4.40 12.99 19.35
CA ASP A 21 4.48 14.44 19.52
C ASP A 21 5.59 15.03 18.65
N GLY A 22 5.21 15.65 17.54
CA GLY A 22 6.10 16.40 16.68
C GLY A 22 6.08 17.90 16.98
N LYS A 23 7.07 18.62 16.47
CA LYS A 23 7.19 20.08 16.67
C LYS A 23 5.99 20.90 16.20
N LYS A 24 5.23 20.39 15.21
CA LYS A 24 4.10 21.08 14.58
C LYS A 24 2.74 20.44 14.89
N GLY A 25 2.69 19.37 15.69
CA GLY A 25 1.45 18.67 15.98
C GLY A 25 1.66 17.22 16.41
N LYS A 26 0.54 16.51 16.56
CA LYS A 26 0.50 15.09 16.90
C LYS A 26 0.32 14.26 15.63
N TYR A 27 1.05 13.16 15.52
CA TYR A 27 1.07 12.32 14.33
C TYR A 27 0.80 10.86 14.69
N LEU A 28 -0.05 10.19 13.93
CA LEU A 28 -0.26 8.74 14.02
C LEU A 28 0.28 8.11 12.74
N PRO A 29 1.32 7.26 12.82
CA PRO A 29 1.82 6.56 11.65
C PRO A 29 0.81 5.48 11.24
N ILE A 30 0.38 5.52 9.98
CA ILE A 30 -0.56 4.55 9.39
C ILE A 30 0.04 3.89 8.16
N THR A 31 -0.39 2.66 7.89
CA THR A 31 -0.07 1.90 6.69
C THR A 31 -1.36 1.63 5.93
N ILE A 32 -1.33 1.90 4.62
CA ILE A 32 -2.43 1.64 3.70
C ILE A 32 -1.99 0.54 2.74
N THR A 33 -2.79 -0.49 2.60
CA THR A 33 -2.56 -1.54 1.60
C THR A 33 -3.52 -1.35 0.44
N LEU A 34 -2.98 -1.35 -0.79
CA LEU A 34 -3.74 -1.29 -2.04
C LEU A 34 -3.54 -2.62 -2.77
N ASN A 35 -4.59 -3.40 -2.88
CA ASN A 35 -4.65 -4.64 -3.64
C ASN A 35 -5.31 -4.38 -5.00
N ASP A 36 -5.01 -5.24 -5.96
CA ASP A 36 -5.64 -5.22 -7.29
C ASP A 36 -7.09 -5.72 -7.23
N GLU A 37 -7.37 -6.69 -6.36
CA GLU A 37 -8.70 -7.24 -6.15
C GLU A 37 -9.49 -6.43 -5.11
N LEU A 38 -10.77 -6.22 -5.42
CA LEU A 38 -11.71 -5.59 -4.51
C LEU A 38 -12.25 -6.61 -3.51
N ASP A 39 -12.44 -6.16 -2.27
CA ASP A 39 -13.23 -6.92 -1.30
C ASP A 39 -14.73 -6.93 -1.67
N GLN A 40 -15.54 -7.67 -0.91
CA GLN A 40 -16.99 -7.76 -1.10
C GLN A 40 -17.75 -6.42 -1.00
N PHE A 41 -17.10 -5.38 -0.49
CA PHE A 41 -17.64 -4.04 -0.31
C PHE A 41 -17.05 -3.03 -1.32
N GLY A 42 -16.21 -3.48 -2.25
CA GLY A 42 -15.60 -2.64 -3.28
C GLY A 42 -14.36 -1.86 -2.84
N ASN A 43 -13.69 -2.26 -1.75
CA ASN A 43 -12.46 -1.63 -1.27
C ASN A 43 -11.21 -2.35 -1.78
N GLN A 44 -10.14 -1.60 -2.04
CA GLN A 44 -8.83 -2.12 -2.43
C GLN A 44 -7.99 -2.59 -1.23
N GLY A 45 -8.40 -2.32 0.01
CA GLY A 45 -7.69 -2.87 1.16
C GLY A 45 -7.90 -2.13 2.47
N PRO A 46 -7.16 -2.52 3.52
CA PRO A 46 -7.25 -1.93 4.84
C PRO A 46 -6.33 -0.72 5.04
N VAL A 47 -6.72 0.10 6.01
CA VAL A 47 -5.88 1.11 6.67
C VAL A 47 -5.63 0.67 8.11
N ILE A 48 -4.36 0.54 8.48
CA ILE A 48 -3.94 0.07 9.80
C ILE A 48 -2.97 1.06 10.46
N VAL A 49 -2.86 1.02 11.79
CA VAL A 49 -1.76 1.71 12.49
C VAL A 49 -0.45 1.00 12.15
N SER A 50 0.57 1.77 11.80
CA SER A 50 1.89 1.22 11.48
C SER A 50 2.49 0.51 12.69
N GLN A 51 2.91 -0.73 12.46
CA GLN A 51 3.63 -1.52 13.44
C GLN A 51 5.14 -1.42 13.23
N SER A 52 5.91 -1.33 14.31
CA SER A 52 7.37 -1.41 14.26
C SER A 52 7.83 -2.82 13.85
N LYS A 53 9.14 -2.99 13.60
CA LYS A 53 9.70 -4.30 13.26
C LYS A 53 9.49 -5.30 14.40
N GLU A 54 9.74 -4.86 15.62
CA GLU A 54 9.62 -5.65 16.85
C GLU A 54 8.17 -6.09 17.10
N GLU A 55 7.19 -5.20 16.88
CA GLU A 55 5.77 -5.54 17.02
C GLU A 55 5.31 -6.58 16.00
N ARG A 56 5.86 -6.52 14.78
CA ARG A 56 5.58 -7.52 13.74
C ARG A 56 6.22 -8.87 14.08
N GLU A 57 7.46 -8.88 14.54
CA GLU A 57 8.17 -10.11 14.97
C GLU A 57 7.50 -10.74 16.20
N GLY A 58 6.99 -9.92 17.11
CA GLY A 58 6.19 -10.33 18.26
C GLY A 58 4.74 -10.71 17.93
N LYS A 59 4.32 -10.64 16.66
CA LYS A 59 2.95 -10.94 16.19
C LYS A 59 1.86 -10.16 16.93
N VAL A 60 2.15 -8.91 17.29
CA VAL A 60 1.15 -8.02 17.90
C VAL A 60 0.00 -7.82 16.91
N ASP A 61 -1.23 -7.81 17.42
CA ASP A 61 -2.42 -7.62 16.60
C ASP A 61 -2.40 -6.26 15.87
N LYS A 62 -2.89 -6.27 14.64
CA LYS A 62 -3.01 -5.07 13.83
C LYS A 62 -4.21 -4.25 14.31
N VAL A 63 -4.00 -2.95 14.49
CA VAL A 63 -5.10 -2.02 14.75
C VAL A 63 -5.66 -1.54 13.42
N TYR A 64 -6.86 -2.02 13.08
CA TYR A 64 -7.57 -1.63 11.86
C TYR A 64 -8.36 -0.34 12.09
N LEU A 65 -8.06 0.68 11.29
CA LEU A 65 -8.71 1.99 11.35
C LEU A 65 -9.81 2.13 10.30
N GLY A 66 -9.73 1.41 9.18
CA GLY A 66 -10.74 1.47 8.13
C GLY A 66 -10.28 0.80 6.84
N ASN A 67 -10.88 1.23 5.73
CA ASN A 67 -10.61 0.71 4.40
C ASN A 67 -10.23 1.85 3.44
N VAL A 68 -9.59 1.49 2.32
CA VAL A 68 -9.20 2.44 1.28
C VAL A 68 -9.84 2.04 -0.05
N GLN A 69 -10.20 3.06 -0.82
CA GLN A 69 -10.68 2.92 -2.18
C GLN A 69 -9.88 3.80 -3.15
N VAL A 70 -9.52 3.27 -4.31
CA VAL A 70 -8.97 4.07 -5.42
C VAL A 70 -10.15 4.64 -6.20
N VAL A 71 -10.32 5.97 -6.20
CA VAL A 71 -11.44 6.64 -6.88
C VAL A 71 -11.08 7.11 -8.29
N TRP A 72 -9.79 7.22 -8.59
CA TRP A 72 -9.29 7.51 -9.94
C TRP A 72 -7.83 7.08 -10.06
N SER A 73 -7.42 6.62 -11.24
CA SER A 73 -6.02 6.34 -11.58
C SER A 73 -5.80 6.53 -13.09
N ASN A 74 -4.59 6.91 -13.49
CA ASN A 74 -4.18 6.96 -14.90
C ASN A 74 -3.81 5.58 -15.49
N GLY A 75 -4.14 4.48 -14.80
CA GLY A 75 -3.86 3.10 -15.23
C GLY A 75 -2.52 2.53 -14.76
N GLU A 76 -1.77 3.29 -13.97
CA GLU A 76 -0.44 2.91 -13.50
C GLU A 76 -0.28 3.28 -12.00
N ASN A 77 0.30 2.38 -11.20
CA ASN A 77 0.50 2.62 -9.77
C ASN A 77 1.78 3.41 -9.48
N VAL A 78 1.72 4.40 -8.59
CA VAL A 78 2.87 5.25 -8.22
C VAL A 78 4.04 4.36 -7.76
N PRO A 79 5.25 4.49 -8.35
CA PRO A 79 6.36 3.64 -8.00
C PRO A 79 6.77 3.87 -6.55
N ALA A 80 7.12 2.78 -5.85
CA ALA A 80 7.69 2.90 -4.52
C ALA A 80 8.99 3.71 -4.57
N ALA A 81 9.20 4.56 -3.57
CA ALA A 81 10.46 5.28 -3.43
C ALA A 81 11.64 4.27 -3.31
N PRO A 82 12.83 4.59 -3.86
CA PRO A 82 14.02 3.77 -3.67
C PRO A 82 14.25 3.52 -2.18
N ARG A 83 14.46 2.26 -1.81
CA ARG A 83 14.87 1.91 -0.45
C ARG A 83 16.34 2.25 -0.30
N ASP A 84 16.71 3.10 0.65
CA ASP A 84 18.10 3.34 1.01
C ASP A 84 18.78 2.00 1.34
N GLY A 85 19.84 1.66 0.60
CA GLY A 85 20.63 0.43 0.79
C GLY A 85 20.03 -0.87 0.22
N GLY A 86 18.92 -0.83 -0.52
CA GLY A 86 18.38 -2.00 -1.22
C GLY A 86 18.98 -2.19 -2.62
N PRO A 87 19.06 -3.43 -3.16
CA PRO A 87 19.39 -3.63 -4.56
C PRO A 87 18.42 -2.83 -5.45
N ALA A 88 18.97 -2.24 -6.51
CA ALA A 88 18.24 -1.41 -7.46
C ALA A 88 16.92 -2.08 -7.90
N PRO A 89 15.84 -1.30 -8.13
CA PRO A 89 14.58 -1.85 -8.59
C PRO A 89 14.85 -2.67 -9.86
N VAL A 90 14.52 -3.96 -9.81
CA VAL A 90 14.48 -4.81 -11.00
C VAL A 90 13.42 -4.23 -11.90
N GLN A 91 13.86 -3.56 -12.96
CA GLN A 91 13.00 -3.13 -14.04
C GLN A 91 12.37 -4.41 -14.60
N GLN A 92 11.07 -4.57 -14.40
CA GLN A 92 10.31 -5.70 -14.90
C GLN A 92 10.52 -5.72 -16.42
N ALA A 93 11.33 -6.66 -16.89
CA ALA A 93 11.65 -6.78 -18.30
C ALA A 93 10.35 -7.00 -19.07
N ALA A 94 10.12 -6.17 -20.10
CA ALA A 94 9.02 -6.36 -21.02
C ALA A 94 9.06 -7.80 -21.55
N THR A 95 7.93 -8.51 -21.41
CA THR A 95 7.71 -9.82 -22.02
C THR A 95 8.00 -9.71 -23.52
N PRO A 96 8.94 -10.49 -24.09
CA PRO A 96 9.12 -10.52 -25.53
C PRO A 96 7.86 -11.12 -26.16
N VAL A 97 7.31 -10.39 -27.12
CA VAL A 97 6.20 -10.80 -27.98
C VAL A 97 6.59 -12.12 -28.64
N ALA A 98 5.74 -13.13 -28.53
CA ALA A 98 5.90 -14.39 -29.24
C ALA A 98 6.05 -14.09 -30.74
N ALA A 99 7.18 -14.49 -31.32
CA ALA A 99 7.34 -14.50 -32.75
C ALA A 99 6.41 -15.58 -33.31
N ASP A 100 5.41 -15.14 -34.07
CA ASP A 100 4.74 -15.93 -35.10
C ASP A 100 5.81 -16.62 -35.96
N ASP A 101 6.00 -17.92 -35.74
CA ASP A 101 6.68 -18.81 -36.70
C ASP A 101 5.59 -19.66 -37.36
N ASP A 102 4.80 -19.00 -38.19
CA ASP A 102 3.94 -19.65 -39.19
C ASP A 102 4.82 -20.07 -40.37
N LEU A 103 5.38 -21.27 -40.27
CA LEU A 103 6.04 -21.96 -41.38
C LEU A 103 5.27 -23.26 -41.69
N PRO A 104 4.46 -23.28 -42.77
CA PRO A 104 3.73 -24.47 -43.18
C PRO A 104 4.59 -25.46 -43.99
N PHE A 105 4.52 -26.72 -43.56
CA PHE A 105 4.84 -28.03 -44.19
C PHE A 105 6.19 -28.27 -44.87
#